data_AF-A0A091N6V2-F1
#
_entry.id   AF-A0A091N6V2-F1
#
_cell.length_a   1.000
_cell.length_b   1.000
_cell.length_c   1.000
_cell.angle_alpha   90.00
_cell.angle_beta   90.00
_cell.angle_gamma   90.00
#
_symmetry.space_group_name_H-M   'P 1'
#
loop_
_entity.id
_entity.type
_entity.pdbx_description
1 polymer ?
#
loop_
_entity_poly.entity_id
_entity_poly.type
_entity_poly.pdbx_seq_one_letter_code
_entity_poly.pdbx_strand_id
1 'polypeptide(L)' 'KVSGCQEEVGAEALERMFAAYPQTKTYFPHFDLHHGSDQIRGHGKKVVAALGNAVKNIDNLSQALSELSNLHAYNLRVDP' A
#
# COMPACT_ATOMS: atom_id res chain seq x y z
N LYS A 1 -11.83 -15.46 -2.42
CA LYS A 1 -11.99 -14.39 -1.40
C LYS A 1 -10.58 -13.96 -0.99
N VAL A 2 -10.17 -12.71 -1.22
CA VAL A 2 -8.79 -12.24 -0.89
C VAL A 2 -8.55 -12.15 0.62
N SER A 3 -9.59 -12.28 1.45
CA SER A 3 -9.56 -12.06 2.90
C SER A 3 -8.58 -12.93 3.70
N GLY A 4 -8.00 -13.99 3.13
CA GLY A 4 -6.99 -14.83 3.79
C GLY A 4 -5.54 -14.54 3.38
N CYS A 5 -5.33 -13.89 2.23
CA CYS A 5 -4.00 -13.73 1.60
C CYS A 5 -3.62 -12.25 1.43
N GLN A 6 -4.21 -11.34 2.23
CA GLN A 6 -4.00 -9.89 2.08
C GLN A 6 -2.53 -9.49 2.27
N GLU A 7 -1.82 -10.16 3.17
CA GLU A 7 -0.39 -9.95 3.41
C GLU A 7 0.45 -10.39 2.22
N GLU A 8 0.19 -11.59 1.71
CA GLU A 8 0.95 -12.19 0.59
C GLU A 8 0.72 -11.41 -0.71
N VAL A 9 -0.54 -11.14 -1.06
CA VAL A 9 -0.90 -10.41 -2.28
C VAL A 9 -0.40 -8.96 -2.21
N GLY A 10 -0.52 -8.32 -1.04
CA GLY A 10 -0.01 -6.97 -0.85
C GLY A 10 1.51 -6.89 -0.93
N ALA A 11 2.21 -7.86 -0.33
CA ALA A 11 3.66 -7.95 -0.41
C ALA A 11 4.14 -8.19 -1.84
N GLU A 12 3.53 -9.15 -2.53
CA GLU A 12 3.87 -9.47 -3.93
C GLU A 12 3.69 -8.26 -4.84
N ALA A 13 2.60 -7.50 -4.68
CA ALA A 13 2.37 -6.29 -5.45
C ALA A 13 3.45 -5.23 -5.23
N LEU A 14 3.86 -5.02 -3.96
CA LEU A 14 4.92 -4.07 -3.63
C LEU A 14 6.29 -4.54 -4.14
N GLU A 15 6.62 -5.82 -4.00
CA GLU A 15 7.87 -6.39 -4.52
C GLU A 15 7.95 -6.25 -6.05
N ARG A 16 6.84 -6.52 -6.76
CA ARG A 16 6.74 -6.29 -8.21
C ARG A 16 6.90 -4.82 -8.56
N MET A 17 6.30 -3.90 -7.80
CA MET A 17 6.46 -2.46 -8.00
C MET A 17 7.92 -2.04 -7.85
N PHE A 18 8.59 -2.48 -6.79
CA PHE A 18 10.01 -2.17 -6.55
C PHE A 18 10.95 -2.78 -7.60
N ALA A 19 10.61 -3.94 -8.16
CA ALA A 19 11.38 -4.57 -9.22
C ALA A 19 11.17 -3.88 -10.58
N ALA A 20 9.93 -3.59 -10.94
CA ALA A 20 9.58 -2.97 -12.23
C ALA A 20 9.88 -1.47 -12.27
N TYR A 21 9.77 -0.78 -11.13
CA TYR A 21 9.92 0.67 -11.00
C TYR A 21 10.85 1.01 -9.83
N PRO A 22 12.17 0.85 -9.97
CA PRO A 22 13.13 1.03 -8.88
C PRO A 22 13.08 2.41 -8.22
N GLN A 23 12.68 3.47 -8.95
CA GLN A 23 12.52 4.81 -8.40
C GLN A 23 11.51 4.87 -7.25
N THR A 24 10.52 3.98 -7.21
CA THR A 24 9.52 3.95 -6.13
C THR A 24 10.13 3.59 -4.77
N LYS A 25 11.32 2.99 -4.74
CA LYS A 25 12.05 2.67 -3.50
C LYS A 25 12.46 3.92 -2.71
N THR A 26 12.56 5.09 -3.35
CA THR A 26 12.96 6.34 -2.70
C THR A 26 11.96 6.80 -1.64
N TYR A 27 10.70 6.38 -1.73
CA TYR A 27 9.67 6.64 -0.71
C TYR A 27 9.77 5.72 0.51
N PHE A 28 10.63 4.70 0.48
CA PHE A 28 10.77 3.69 1.53
C PHE A 28 12.22 3.56 2.05
N PRO A 29 12.93 4.66 2.38
CA PRO A 29 14.33 4.58 2.81
C PRO A 29 14.51 3.93 4.18
N HIS A 30 13.43 3.77 4.95
CA HIS A 30 13.41 3.16 6.29
C HIS A 30 12.88 1.73 6.31
N PHE A 31 12.68 1.12 5.13
CA PHE A 31 12.24 -0.26 5.01
C PHE A 31 13.39 -1.17 4.62
N ASP A 32 13.42 -2.35 5.21
CA ASP A 32 14.04 -3.51 4.59
C ASP A 32 13.21 -3.90 3.37
N LEU A 33 13.82 -3.75 2.18
CA LEU A 33 13.21 -4.04 0.90
C LEU A 33 13.61 -5.41 0.32
N HIS A 34 14.25 -6.27 1.11
CA HIS A 34 14.53 -7.64 0.70
C HIS A 34 13.25 -8.48 0.59
N HIS A 35 13.29 -9.49 -0.29
CA HIS A 35 12.19 -10.42 -0.47
C HIS A 35 11.84 -11.10 0.85
N GLY A 36 10.55 -11.14 1.19
CA GLY A 36 10.07 -11.72 2.44
C GLY A 36 10.19 -10.81 3.67
N SER A 37 10.59 -9.54 3.50
CA SER A 37 10.62 -8.56 4.58
C SER A 37 9.25 -8.42 5.27
N ASP A 38 9.26 -8.50 6.60
CA ASP A 38 8.05 -8.29 7.42
C ASP A 38 7.51 -6.86 7.28
N GLN A 39 8.38 -5.89 6.98
CA GLN A 39 7.95 -4.51 6.72
C GLN A 39 7.15 -4.43 5.42
N ILE A 40 7.60 -5.10 4.35
CA ILE A 40 6.86 -5.20 3.09
C ILE A 40 5.51 -5.89 3.32
N ARG A 41 5.50 -7.05 4.00
CA ARG A 41 4.27 -7.80 4.29
C ARG A 41 3.26 -6.99 5.12
N GLY A 42 3.75 -6.34 6.18
CA GLY A 42 2.94 -5.49 7.03
C GLY A 42 2.37 -4.27 6.29
N HIS A 43 3.15 -3.65 5.41
CA HIS A 43 2.67 -2.53 4.59
C HIS A 43 1.69 -3.00 3.51
N GLY A 44 1.97 -4.11 2.83
CA GLY A 44 1.08 -4.73 1.84
C GLY A 44 -0.31 -5.02 2.41
N LYS A 45 -0.37 -5.55 3.64
CA LYS A 45 -1.65 -5.74 4.35
C LYS A 45 -2.44 -4.44 4.50
N LYS A 46 -1.78 -3.34 4.87
CA LYS A 46 -2.42 -2.02 5.03
C LYS A 46 -2.99 -1.53 3.71
N VAL A 47 -2.23 -1.67 2.62
CA VAL A 47 -2.67 -1.30 1.26
C VAL A 47 -3.91 -2.10 0.86
N VAL A 48 -3.87 -3.43 0.97
CA VAL A 48 -5.00 -4.30 0.59
C VAL A 48 -6.22 -4.08 1.50
N ALA A 49 -6.01 -3.78 2.80
CA ALA A 49 -7.10 -3.42 3.70
C ALA A 49 -7.77 -2.09 3.31
N ALA A 50 -6.99 -1.08 2.93
CA ALA A 50 -7.52 0.20 2.43
C ALA A 50 -8.32 0.02 1.15
N LEU A 51 -7.83 -0.79 0.20
CA LEU A 51 -8.58 -1.18 -1.01
C LEU A 51 -9.88 -1.91 -0.65
N GLY A 52 -9.84 -2.83 0.32
CA GLY A 52 -11.03 -3.52 0.82
C GLY A 52 -12.06 -2.55 1.44
N ASN A 53 -11.60 -1.52 2.15
CA ASN A 53 -12.47 -0.47 2.69
C ASN A 53 -13.08 0.38 1.56
N ALA A 54 -12.29 0.72 0.55
CA ALA A 54 -12.77 1.45 -0.63
C ALA A 54 -13.87 0.69 -1.36
N VAL A 55 -13.66 -0.61 -1.63
CA VAL A 55 -14.66 -1.47 -2.29
C VAL A 55 -15.97 -1.56 -1.49
N LYS A 56 -15.90 -1.61 -0.15
CA LYS A 56 -17.09 -1.64 0.71
C LYS A 56 -17.87 -0.32 0.72
N ASN A 57 -17.21 0.80 0.42
CA ASN A 57 -17.78 2.15 0.43
C ASN A 57 -17.70 2.79 -0.96
N ILE A 58 -17.93 2.01 -2.01
CA ILE A 58 -17.72 2.44 -3.40
C ILE A 58 -18.58 3.65 -3.78
N ASP A 59 -19.76 3.80 -3.16
CA ASP A 59 -20.66 4.93 -3.36
C ASP A 59 -20.17 6.22 -2.69
N ASN A 60 -19.19 6.14 -1.79
CA ASN A 60 -18.65 7.27 -1.02
C ASN A 60 -17.15 7.14 -0.73
N LEU A 61 -16.36 6.98 -1.81
CA LEU A 61 -14.92 6.78 -1.74
C LEU A 61 -14.16 7.95 -1.10
N SER A 62 -14.57 9.18 -1.39
CA SER A 62 -13.88 10.39 -0.89
C SER A 62 -13.90 10.45 0.63
N GLN A 63 -15.05 10.13 1.25
CA GLN A 63 -15.15 10.05 2.70
C GLN A 63 -14.37 8.85 3.25
N ALA A 64 -14.51 7.67 2.63
CA ALA A 64 -13.89 6.44 3.11
C ALA A 64 -12.35 6.45 3.07
N LEU A 65 -11.74 7.25 2.20
CA LEU A 65 -10.28 7.36 2.03
C LEU A 65 -9.73 8.75 2.39
N SER A 66 -10.53 9.65 2.98
CA SER A 66 -10.14 11.03 3.27
C SER A 66 -8.85 11.12 4.09
N GLU A 67 -8.72 10.33 5.16
CA GLU A 67 -7.52 10.29 5.99
C GLU A 67 -6.29 9.80 5.21
N LEU A 68 -6.47 8.78 4.36
CA LEU A 68 -5.40 8.24 3.53
C LEU A 68 -4.95 9.25 2.47
N SER A 69 -5.91 9.97 1.88
CA SER A 69 -5.65 11.07 0.95
C SER A 69 -4.83 12.18 1.60
N ASN A 70 -5.23 12.63 2.80
CA ASN A 70 -4.49 13.65 3.54
C ASN A 70 -3.07 13.19 3.90
N LEU A 71 -2.92 11.92 4.29
CA LEU A 71 -1.61 11.33 4.59
C LEU A 71 -0.68 11.38 3.36
N HIS A 72 -1.17 10.97 2.19
CA HIS A 72 -0.39 10.97 0.95
C HIS A 72 -0.05 12.39 0.49
N ALA A 73 -1.00 13.32 0.57
CA ALA A 73 -0.81 14.69 0.09
C ALA A 73 0.13 15.52 0.98
N TYR A 74 -0.02 15.46 2.30
CA TYR A 74 0.62 16.43 3.19
C TYR A 74 1.86 15.89 3.92
N ASN A 75 1.84 14.61 4.30
CA ASN A 75 2.90 14.01 5.10
C ASN A 75 3.88 13.20 4.25
N LEU A 76 3.37 12.28 3.44
CA LEU A 76 4.22 11.42 2.61
C LEU A 76 4.70 12.13 1.35
N ARG A 77 3.87 13.02 0.78
CA ARG A 77 4.16 13.81 -0.43
C ARG A 77 4.68 12.94 -1.57
N VAL A 78 4.00 11.82 -1.80
CA VAL A 78 4.28 10.94 -2.93
C VAL A 78 3.91 11.68 -4.22
N ASP A 79 4.78 11.64 -5.23
CA ASP A 79 4.49 12.29 -6.51
C ASP A 79 3.26 11.64 -7.17
N PRO A 80 2.29 12.41 -7.71
CA PRO A 80 1.07 11.87 -8.33
C PRO A 80 1.31 11.24 -9.70
#